data_AF-A0A537LJI4-F1
#
_entry.id   AF-A0A537LJI4-F1
#
_cell.length_a   1.000
_cell.length_b   1.000
_cell.length_c   1.000
_cell.angle_alpha   90.00
_cell.angle_beta   90.00
_cell.angle_gamma   90.00
#
_symmetry.space_group_name_H-M   'P 1'
#
loop_
_entity.id
_entity.type
_entity.pdbx_description
1 polymer ?
#
loop_
_entity_poly.entity_id
_entity_poly.type
_entity_poly.pdbx_seq_one_letter_code
_entity_poly.pdbx_strand_id
1 'polypeptide(L)'
;MSRRALVWGVAAALLYVITAVLVSRVMPVRFLYEGESPPVPYRWVTPPPALAATNMPPQSGSGTVPVGLRPGQVITGDGQAVVVFPEGSIAPRAGESQAEVKITPLDPSSGAPPPLGMRFDGNSYRVEAVYAESKAPVVLSKPATIVLRYPVHATDLLRYSGGWVSLKGQVVQATLQAFATSDRLGVFVAAASIP
;
A
#
# COMPACT_ATOMS: atom_id res chain seq x y z
N MET A 1 -36.94 -33.42 -3.53
CA MET A 1 -36.46 -32.13 -4.08
C MET A 1 -36.86 -32.04 -5.55
N SER A 2 -37.54 -30.97 -5.99
CA SER A 2 -37.98 -30.90 -7.40
C SER A 2 -36.78 -30.67 -8.32
N ARG A 3 -36.78 -31.28 -9.52
CA ARG A 3 -35.71 -31.12 -10.52
C ARG A 3 -35.42 -29.65 -10.84
N ARG A 4 -36.46 -28.80 -10.76
CA ARG A 4 -36.36 -27.34 -10.93
C ARG A 4 -35.58 -26.68 -9.80
N ALA A 5 -35.80 -27.06 -8.54
CA ALA A 5 -35.05 -26.51 -7.41
C ALA A 5 -33.56 -26.89 -7.48
N LEU A 6 -33.24 -28.11 -7.94
CA LEU A 6 -31.86 -28.54 -8.16
C LEU A 6 -31.18 -27.70 -9.26
N VAL A 7 -31.86 -27.50 -10.39
CA VAL A 7 -31.33 -26.70 -11.51
C VAL A 7 -31.07 -25.24 -11.08
N TRP A 8 -32.01 -24.63 -10.35
CA TRP A 8 -31.83 -23.27 -9.86
C TRP A 8 -30.72 -23.17 -8.80
N GLY A 9 -30.60 -24.15 -7.92
CA GLY A 9 -29.50 -24.20 -6.94
C GLY A 9 -28.13 -24.31 -7.61
N VAL A 10 -28.00 -25.17 -8.62
CA VAL A 10 -26.76 -25.32 -9.40
C VAL A 10 -26.46 -24.05 -10.19
N ALA A 11 -27.46 -23.43 -10.82
CA ALA A 11 -27.29 -22.18 -11.56
C ALA A 11 -26.83 -21.04 -10.64
N ALA A 12 -27.43 -20.90 -9.46
CA ALA A 12 -27.02 -19.90 -8.47
C ALA A 12 -25.60 -20.15 -7.95
N ALA A 13 -25.23 -21.40 -7.66
CA ALA A 13 -23.89 -21.76 -7.22
C ALA A 13 -22.84 -21.46 -8.30
N LEU A 14 -23.11 -21.83 -9.56
CA LEU A 14 -22.22 -21.54 -10.68
C LEU A 14 -22.05 -20.04 -10.90
N LEU A 15 -23.15 -19.28 -10.87
CA LEU A 15 -23.12 -17.82 -10.99
C LEU A 15 -22.26 -17.19 -9.89
N TYR A 16 -22.41 -17.66 -8.65
CA TYR A 16 -21.60 -17.22 -7.52
C TYR A 16 -20.11 -17.48 -7.73
N VAL A 17 -19.74 -18.72 -8.11
CA VAL A 17 -18.34 -19.10 -8.33
C VAL A 17 -17.71 -18.31 -9.48
N ILE A 18 -18.42 -18.15 -10.60
CA ILE A 18 -17.94 -17.36 -11.75
C ILE A 18 -17.69 -15.91 -11.32
N THR A 19 -18.62 -15.30 -10.59
CA THR A 19 -18.49 -13.92 -10.11
C THR A 19 -17.31 -13.77 -9.16
N ALA A 20 -17.13 -14.68 -8.20
CA ALA A 20 -16.00 -14.67 -7.27
C ALA A 20 -14.65 -14.79 -8.00
N VAL A 21 -14.55 -15.66 -9.02
CA VAL A 21 -13.32 -15.81 -9.83
C VAL A 21 -13.03 -14.55 -10.64
N LEU A 22 -14.04 -13.93 -11.24
CA LEU A 22 -13.86 -12.69 -12.00
C LEU A 22 -13.42 -11.54 -11.09
N VAL A 23 -14.05 -11.36 -9.93
CA VAL A 23 -13.71 -10.29 -8.98
C VAL A 23 -12.30 -10.47 -8.41
N SER A 24 -11.90 -11.70 -8.06
CA SER A 24 -10.56 -11.97 -7.52
C SER A 24 -9.42 -11.67 -8.50
N ARG A 25 -9.68 -11.69 -9.82
CA ARG A 25 -8.69 -11.28 -10.84
C ARG A 25 -8.54 -9.77 -10.95
N VAL A 26 -9.57 -9.00 -10.58
CA VAL A 26 -9.58 -7.54 -10.70
C VAL A 26 -9.14 -6.87 -9.39
N MET A 27 -9.42 -7.49 -8.25
CA MET A 27 -9.00 -7.01 -6.93
C MET A 27 -7.93 -7.93 -6.33
N PRO A 28 -6.62 -7.62 -6.50
CA PRO A 28 -5.54 -8.44 -5.97
C PRO A 28 -5.39 -8.34 -4.44
N VAL A 29 -6.20 -7.51 -3.78
CA VAL A 29 -6.14 -7.26 -2.33
C VAL A 29 -7.27 -8.03 -1.65
N ARG A 30 -6.90 -9.02 -0.82
CA ARG A 30 -7.85 -9.62 0.12
C ARG A 30 -8.00 -8.64 1.28
N PHE A 31 -9.16 -8.00 1.39
CA PHE A 31 -9.52 -7.28 2.61
C PHE A 31 -9.54 -8.31 3.74
N LEU A 32 -8.65 -8.15 4.71
CA LEU A 32 -8.72 -8.88 5.96
C LEU A 32 -9.91 -8.29 6.73
N TYR A 33 -11.06 -8.96 6.65
CA TYR A 33 -12.20 -8.74 7.55
C TYR A 33 -11.89 -9.34 8.93
N GLU A 34 -10.73 -9.02 9.50
CA GLU A 34 -10.39 -9.43 10.86
C GLU A 34 -11.13 -8.51 11.84
N GLY A 35 -11.95 -9.12 12.69
CA GLY A 35 -13.04 -8.46 13.41
C GLY A 35 -12.66 -7.51 14.56
N GLU A 36 -13.63 -6.66 14.88
CA GLU A 36 -14.01 -6.01 16.16
C GLU A 36 -12.98 -5.46 17.15
N SER A 37 -11.68 -5.48 16.84
CA SER A 37 -10.70 -4.76 17.64
C SER A 37 -10.73 -3.27 17.26
N PRO A 38 -10.79 -2.34 18.23
CA PRO A 38 -10.64 -0.92 17.93
C PRO A 38 -9.39 -0.71 17.08
N PRO A 39 -9.48 0.03 15.97
CA PRO A 39 -8.35 0.22 15.09
C PRO A 39 -7.17 0.81 15.89
N VAL A 40 -6.01 0.16 15.78
CA VAL A 40 -4.80 0.57 16.52
C VAL A 40 -4.55 2.06 16.25
N PRO A 41 -4.29 2.88 17.29
CA PRO A 41 -4.03 4.31 17.11
C PRO A 41 -2.95 4.56 16.07
N TYR A 42 -3.15 5.58 15.24
CA TYR A 42 -2.15 5.98 14.26
C TYR A 42 -0.90 6.52 14.97
N ARG A 43 0.28 6.08 14.53
CA ARG A 43 1.58 6.45 15.06
C ARG A 43 2.20 7.51 14.18
N TRP A 44 2.37 8.71 14.70
CA TRP A 44 2.81 9.87 13.95
C TRP A 44 4.32 10.10 14.09
N VAL A 45 4.99 10.46 13.01
CA VAL A 45 6.32 11.07 13.08
C VAL A 45 6.20 12.43 13.78
N THR A 46 5.23 13.25 13.33
CA THR A 46 4.92 14.56 13.88
C THR A 46 3.43 14.60 14.25
N PRO A 47 3.06 14.29 15.51
CA PRO A 47 1.66 14.17 15.90
C PRO A 47 0.96 15.54 15.94
N PRO A 48 -0.35 15.59 15.64
CA PRO A 48 -1.19 16.73 15.99
C PRO A 48 -1.08 17.05 17.50
N PRO A 49 -1.15 18.32 17.93
CA PRO A 49 -0.95 18.69 19.33
C PRO A 49 -1.83 17.91 20.32
N ALA A 50 -3.09 17.66 19.95
CA ALA A 50 -4.05 16.92 20.77
C ALA A 50 -3.67 15.43 20.98
N LEU A 51 -2.85 14.86 20.09
CA LEU A 51 -2.42 13.46 20.12
C LEU A 51 -0.97 13.28 20.61
N ALA A 52 -0.22 14.37 20.76
CA ALA A 52 1.21 14.33 21.06
C ALA A 52 1.52 13.60 22.38
N ALA A 53 0.69 13.78 23.40
CA ALA A 53 0.89 13.15 24.71
C ALA A 53 0.72 11.62 24.71
N THR A 54 -0.05 11.07 23.77
CA THR A 54 -0.36 9.64 23.66
C THR A 54 0.24 8.99 22.41
N ASN A 55 1.05 9.74 21.65
CA ASN A 55 1.63 9.25 20.41
C ASN A 55 2.73 8.22 20.69
N MET A 56 2.76 7.16 19.89
CA MET A 56 3.91 6.27 19.82
C MET A 56 4.67 6.56 18.51
N PRO A 57 6.01 6.47 18.50
CA PRO A 57 6.77 6.58 17.26
C PRO A 57 6.36 5.51 16.24
N PRO A 58 6.24 5.86 14.95
CA PRO A 58 5.95 4.88 13.90
C PRO A 58 7.12 3.92 13.73
N GLN A 59 6.81 2.72 13.27
CA GLN A 59 7.81 1.68 13.04
C GLN A 59 8.20 1.61 11.56
N SER A 60 9.47 1.30 11.32
CA SER A 60 9.95 0.98 9.97
C SER A 60 9.52 -0.43 9.54
N GLY A 61 9.67 -0.70 8.25
CA GLY A 61 9.56 -2.04 7.68
C GLY A 61 10.84 -2.41 6.96
N SER A 62 11.30 -3.65 7.09
CA SER A 62 12.43 -4.18 6.35
C SER A 62 12.18 -5.64 6.02
N GLY A 63 12.60 -6.09 4.84
CA GLY A 63 12.47 -7.49 4.45
C GLY A 63 13.15 -7.79 3.12
N THR A 64 13.20 -9.06 2.77
CA THR A 64 13.66 -9.52 1.46
C THR A 64 12.48 -9.94 0.62
N VAL A 65 12.54 -9.63 -0.68
CA VAL A 65 11.53 -10.04 -1.66
C VAL A 65 12.22 -10.73 -2.84
N PRO A 66 11.59 -11.75 -3.43
CA PRO A 66 12.17 -12.47 -4.56
C PRO A 66 12.29 -11.57 -5.79
N VAL A 67 13.37 -11.73 -6.54
CA VAL A 67 13.57 -11.11 -7.86
C VAL A 67 12.95 -12.03 -8.94
N GLY A 68 12.30 -11.45 -9.95
CA GLY A 68 11.72 -12.19 -11.06
C GLY A 68 10.25 -12.59 -10.85
N LEU A 69 9.90 -13.85 -11.14
CA LEU A 69 8.51 -14.29 -11.32
C LEU A 69 7.75 -14.68 -10.04
N ARG A 70 8.16 -14.17 -8.88
CA ARG A 70 7.41 -14.38 -7.63
C ARG A 70 7.01 -13.03 -7.04
N PRO A 71 5.78 -12.89 -6.52
CA PRO A 71 5.40 -11.67 -5.82
C PRO A 71 6.10 -11.60 -4.45
N GLY A 72 6.22 -10.39 -3.92
CA GLY A 72 6.74 -10.13 -2.58
C GLY A 72 6.12 -8.87 -1.97
N GLN A 73 6.23 -8.72 -0.66
CA GLN A 73 5.79 -7.51 0.02
C GLN A 73 6.61 -7.25 1.27
N VAL A 74 6.68 -5.97 1.65
CA VAL A 74 7.19 -5.54 2.96
C VAL A 74 6.17 -4.62 3.60
N ILE A 75 5.99 -4.78 4.91
CA ILE A 75 5.07 -4.01 5.74
C ILE A 75 5.84 -3.40 6.92
N THR A 76 5.44 -2.21 7.36
CA THR A 76 5.95 -1.63 8.60
C THR A 76 5.48 -2.41 9.83
N GLY A 77 6.25 -2.41 10.92
CA GLY A 77 5.87 -3.15 12.13
C GLY A 77 4.53 -2.74 12.75
N ASP A 78 4.09 -1.51 12.48
CA ASP A 78 2.82 -0.93 12.92
C ASP A 78 1.70 -1.04 11.88
N GLY A 79 1.95 -1.69 10.73
CA GLY A 79 0.98 -1.92 9.66
C GLY A 79 0.51 -0.66 8.92
N GLN A 80 1.20 0.47 9.07
CA GLN A 80 0.78 1.74 8.47
C GLN A 80 1.22 1.93 7.01
N ALA A 81 2.25 1.21 6.56
CA ALA A 81 2.66 1.23 5.16
C ALA A 81 3.04 -0.17 4.65
N VAL A 82 2.65 -0.46 3.41
CA VAL A 82 2.98 -1.68 2.69
C VAL A 82 3.46 -1.30 1.30
N VAL A 83 4.52 -1.96 0.83
CA VAL A 83 4.84 -2.06 -0.59
C VAL A 83 4.65 -3.49 -1.05
N VAL A 84 3.89 -3.66 -2.13
CA VAL A 84 3.66 -4.95 -2.78
C VAL A 84 4.34 -4.91 -4.14
N PHE A 85 5.12 -5.94 -4.42
CA PHE A 85 5.80 -6.20 -5.66
C PHE A 85 5.07 -7.35 -6.37
N PRO A 86 4.23 -7.06 -7.38
CA PRO A 86 3.60 -8.10 -8.18
C PRO A 86 4.64 -8.99 -8.88
N GLU A 87 4.19 -10.13 -9.39
CA GLU A 87 5.03 -11.02 -10.19
C GLU A 87 5.72 -10.28 -11.35
N GLY A 88 7.06 -10.35 -11.36
CA GLY A 88 7.90 -9.72 -12.39
C GLY A 88 8.03 -8.20 -12.25
N SER A 89 7.67 -7.60 -11.10
CA SER A 89 7.83 -6.16 -10.91
C SER A 89 9.28 -5.74 -10.73
N ILE A 90 10.10 -6.56 -10.07
CA ILE A 90 11.54 -6.30 -9.92
C ILE A 90 12.27 -6.88 -11.13
N ALA A 91 13.02 -6.03 -11.82
CA ALA A 91 13.76 -6.43 -13.02
C ALA A 91 14.76 -7.57 -12.69
N PRO A 92 14.83 -8.62 -13.51
CA PRO A 92 15.86 -9.64 -13.35
C PRO A 92 17.26 -9.04 -13.51
N ARG A 93 18.21 -9.50 -12.70
CA ARG A 93 19.62 -9.12 -12.80
C ARG A 93 20.48 -10.37 -12.59
N ALA A 94 21.52 -10.53 -13.40
CA ALA A 94 22.38 -11.71 -13.33
C ALA A 94 23.02 -11.84 -11.94
N GLY A 95 22.94 -13.03 -11.35
CA GLY A 95 23.44 -13.31 -10.00
C GLY A 95 22.50 -12.88 -8.86
N GLU A 96 21.35 -12.25 -9.15
CA GLU A 96 20.43 -11.76 -8.13
C GLU A 96 19.18 -12.63 -8.03
N SER A 97 18.85 -13.06 -6.81
CA SER A 97 17.62 -13.82 -6.53
C SER A 97 16.68 -13.12 -5.54
N GLN A 98 17.19 -12.11 -4.83
CA GLN A 98 16.49 -11.37 -3.80
C GLN A 98 16.78 -9.87 -3.91
N ALA A 99 15.84 -9.06 -3.44
CA ALA A 99 16.04 -7.64 -3.17
C ALA A 99 15.74 -7.36 -1.70
N GLU A 100 16.58 -6.54 -1.08
CA GLU A 100 16.36 -5.99 0.25
C GLU A 100 15.53 -4.72 0.12
N VAL A 101 14.42 -4.66 0.84
CA VAL A 101 13.47 -3.53 0.81
C VAL A 101 13.39 -2.92 2.20
N LYS A 102 13.37 -1.59 2.25
CA LYS A 102 13.20 -0.81 3.47
C LYS A 102 12.10 0.23 3.29
N ILE A 103 11.27 0.36 4.32
CA ILE A 103 10.22 1.37 4.45
C ILE A 103 10.55 2.20 5.69
N THR A 104 10.80 3.50 5.51
CA THR A 104 11.14 4.42 6.59
C THR A 104 10.05 5.49 6.72
N PRO A 105 9.38 5.63 7.88
CA PRO A 105 8.45 6.73 8.12
C PRO A 105 9.20 8.06 8.20
N LEU A 106 8.60 9.11 7.63
CA LEU A 106 9.17 10.46 7.54
C LEU A 106 8.07 11.50 7.76
N ASP A 107 8.47 12.69 8.20
CA ASP A 107 7.60 13.87 8.24
C ASP A 107 7.37 14.37 6.80
N PRO A 108 6.12 14.38 6.29
CA PRO A 108 5.86 14.85 4.93
C PRO A 108 6.19 16.34 4.73
N SER A 109 6.20 17.14 5.80
CA SER A 109 6.52 18.57 5.75
C SER A 109 8.02 18.86 5.59
N SER A 110 8.90 17.88 5.79
CA SER A 110 10.36 18.09 5.69
C SER A 110 10.87 18.21 4.25
N GLY A 111 10.03 17.89 3.24
CA GLY A 111 10.42 17.84 1.83
C GLY A 111 9.89 19.03 1.01
N ALA A 112 8.58 19.11 0.86
CA ALA A 112 7.88 20.16 0.11
C ALA A 112 6.48 20.36 0.69
N PRO A 113 5.87 21.55 0.56
CA PRO A 113 4.48 21.76 0.98
C PRO A 113 3.53 20.87 0.15
N PRO A 114 2.34 20.54 0.68
CA PRO A 114 1.34 19.80 -0.08
C PRO A 114 0.90 20.61 -1.32
N PRO A 115 0.37 19.94 -2.37
CA PRO A 115 -0.24 20.64 -3.49
C PRO A 115 -1.31 21.63 -3.05
N LEU A 116 -1.54 22.68 -3.84
CA LEU A 116 -2.56 23.70 -3.53
C LEU A 116 -3.93 23.03 -3.32
N GLY A 117 -4.63 23.42 -2.26
CA GLY A 117 -5.93 22.84 -1.91
C GLY A 117 -5.83 21.44 -1.29
N MET A 118 -4.64 21.00 -0.86
CA MET A 118 -4.45 19.73 -0.14
C MET A 118 -3.74 19.91 1.19
N ARG A 119 -3.94 18.94 2.08
CA ARG A 119 -3.14 18.72 3.29
C ARG A 119 -2.65 17.27 3.32
N PHE A 120 -1.50 17.03 3.94
CA PHE A 120 -1.10 15.66 4.26
C PHE A 120 -2.04 15.07 5.32
N ASP A 121 -2.30 13.77 5.21
CA ASP A 121 -3.11 13.02 6.17
C ASP A 121 -2.34 11.76 6.62
N GLY A 122 -1.45 11.96 7.59
CA GLY A 122 -0.56 10.93 8.12
C GLY A 122 0.92 11.21 7.83
N ASN A 123 1.75 10.17 7.96
CA ASN A 123 3.17 10.22 7.68
C ASN A 123 3.46 10.05 6.20
N SER A 124 4.62 10.52 5.76
CA SER A 124 5.21 10.04 4.51
C SER A 124 6.06 8.80 4.76
N TYR A 125 6.26 7.98 3.73
CA TYR A 125 7.06 6.76 3.81
C TYR A 125 8.03 6.71 2.64
N ARG A 126 9.33 6.62 2.96
CA ARG A 126 10.39 6.34 1.98
C ARG A 126 10.48 4.84 1.79
N VAL A 127 10.21 4.39 0.57
CA VAL A 127 10.39 3.01 0.14
C VAL A 127 11.63 2.94 -0.73
N GLU A 128 12.59 2.12 -0.30
CA GLU A 128 13.86 1.90 -0.99
C GLU A 128 14.08 0.40 -1.17
N ALA A 129 14.73 0.02 -2.27
CA ALA A 129 15.11 -1.35 -2.49
C ALA A 129 16.44 -1.45 -3.23
N VAL A 130 17.26 -2.41 -2.82
CA VAL A 130 18.52 -2.77 -3.46
C VAL A 130 18.55 -4.26 -3.73
N TYR A 131 19.24 -4.68 -4.79
CA TYR A 131 19.50 -6.10 -5.00
C TYR A 131 20.40 -6.65 -3.88
N ALA A 132 20.14 -7.88 -3.43
CA ALA A 132 20.76 -8.42 -2.23
C ALA A 132 22.29 -8.60 -2.36
N GLU A 133 22.78 -9.03 -3.53
CA GLU A 133 24.20 -9.31 -3.74
C GLU A 133 24.96 -8.04 -4.13
N SER A 134 24.56 -7.40 -5.22
CA SER A 134 25.28 -6.24 -5.77
C SER A 134 25.05 -4.93 -5.01
N LYS A 135 24.03 -4.86 -4.15
CA LYS A 135 23.55 -3.63 -3.48
C LYS A 135 23.19 -2.50 -4.45
N ALA A 136 23.06 -2.80 -5.75
CA ALA A 136 22.61 -1.84 -6.74
C ALA A 136 21.13 -1.49 -6.51
N PRO A 137 20.69 -0.25 -6.79
CA PRO A 137 19.28 0.12 -6.71
C PRO A 137 18.41 -0.79 -7.58
N VAL A 138 17.27 -1.22 -7.03
CA VAL A 138 16.27 -2.00 -7.78
C VAL A 138 15.67 -1.15 -8.89
N VAL A 139 15.51 -1.79 -10.05
CA VAL A 139 14.76 -1.24 -11.18
C VAL A 139 13.43 -1.97 -11.29
N LEU A 140 12.33 -1.23 -11.47
CA LEU A 140 11.02 -1.82 -11.66
C LEU A 140 10.75 -2.07 -13.16
N SER A 141 10.42 -3.32 -13.51
CA SER A 141 9.91 -3.69 -14.84
C SER A 141 8.39 -3.60 -14.93
N LYS A 142 7.69 -3.66 -13.80
CA LYS A 142 6.25 -3.40 -13.68
C LYS A 142 5.98 -2.54 -12.44
N PRO A 143 4.89 -1.78 -12.40
CA PRO A 143 4.56 -0.98 -11.22
C PRO A 143 4.46 -1.81 -9.94
N ALA A 144 4.97 -1.26 -8.83
CA ALA A 144 4.69 -1.74 -7.49
C ALA A 144 3.38 -1.11 -6.97
N THR A 145 2.72 -1.76 -6.02
CA THR A 145 1.55 -1.19 -5.33
C THR A 145 2.00 -0.66 -3.98
N ILE A 146 1.70 0.62 -3.72
CA ILE A 146 1.88 1.26 -2.42
C ILE A 146 0.54 1.25 -1.72
N VAL A 147 0.50 0.82 -0.45
CA VAL A 147 -0.68 0.87 0.41
C VAL A 147 -0.31 1.63 1.67
N LEU A 148 -1.01 2.73 1.95
CA LEU A 148 -0.82 3.54 3.14
C LEU A 148 -2.11 3.53 3.96
N ARG A 149 -1.99 3.28 5.25
CA ARG A 149 -3.05 3.62 6.21
C ARG A 149 -2.98 5.12 6.46
N TYR A 150 -4.13 5.78 6.55
CA TYR A 150 -4.25 7.18 6.96
C TYR A 150 -5.12 7.29 8.22
N PRO A 151 -5.02 8.41 8.96
CA PRO A 151 -5.71 8.54 10.25
C PRO A 151 -7.15 9.05 10.13
N VAL A 152 -7.50 9.91 9.16
CA VAL A 152 -8.80 10.60 9.17
C VAL A 152 -9.54 10.62 7.83
N HIS A 153 -9.06 11.37 6.83
CA HIS A 153 -9.85 11.77 5.65
C HIS A 153 -9.03 11.87 4.36
N ALA A 154 -8.07 10.98 4.12
CA ALA A 154 -7.35 10.99 2.86
C ALA A 154 -8.31 10.83 1.68
N THR A 155 -8.00 11.51 0.58
CA THR A 155 -8.71 11.44 -0.69
C THR A 155 -7.76 11.07 -1.84
N ASP A 156 -6.45 11.10 -1.59
CA ASP A 156 -5.42 10.90 -2.60
C ASP A 156 -4.16 10.25 -1.99
N LEU A 157 -3.31 9.69 -2.86
CA LEU A 157 -1.99 9.20 -2.52
C LEU A 157 -0.97 9.90 -3.41
N LEU A 158 -0.04 10.61 -2.79
CA LEU A 158 0.96 11.41 -3.48
C LEU A 158 2.32 10.72 -3.47
N ARG A 159 3.11 10.96 -4.52
CA ARG A 159 4.54 10.59 -4.58
C ARG A 159 5.40 11.85 -4.70
N TYR A 160 6.54 11.87 -4.02
CA TYR A 160 7.52 12.93 -4.17
C TYR A 160 8.39 12.74 -5.43
N SER A 161 8.49 13.78 -6.25
CA SER A 161 9.28 13.81 -7.49
C SER A 161 9.87 15.21 -7.78
N GLY A 162 10.50 15.83 -6.77
CA GLY A 162 10.87 17.26 -6.80
C GLY A 162 9.71 18.20 -6.39
N GLY A 163 8.61 17.60 -5.98
CA GLY A 163 7.32 18.15 -5.60
C GLY A 163 6.34 16.99 -5.46
N TRP A 164 5.19 17.20 -4.82
CA TRP A 164 4.20 16.14 -4.65
C TRP A 164 3.32 16.00 -5.87
N VAL A 165 3.22 14.78 -6.39
CA VAL A 165 2.35 14.45 -7.54
C VAL A 165 1.33 13.39 -7.14
N SER A 166 0.08 13.60 -7.52
CA SER A 166 -0.99 12.63 -7.30
C SER A 166 -0.74 11.36 -8.09
N LEU A 167 -0.98 10.21 -7.45
CA LEU A 167 -0.97 8.92 -8.10
C LEU A 167 -2.40 8.48 -8.38
N LYS A 168 -2.61 7.84 -9.54
CA LYS A 168 -3.88 7.20 -9.83
C LYS A 168 -4.04 6.01 -8.89
N GLY A 169 -4.89 6.17 -7.88
CA GLY A 169 -5.12 5.20 -6.84
C GLY A 169 -6.59 5.10 -6.45
N GLN A 170 -6.84 4.36 -5.38
CA GLN A 170 -8.13 4.28 -4.73
C GLN A 170 -7.94 4.53 -3.25
N VAL A 171 -8.96 5.14 -2.65
CA VAL A 171 -9.07 5.31 -1.22
C VAL A 171 -10.26 4.51 -0.72
N VAL A 172 -10.01 3.65 0.26
CA VAL A 172 -11.02 2.82 0.92
C VAL A 172 -11.25 3.39 2.31
N GLN A 173 -12.31 4.19 2.44
CA GLN A 173 -12.68 4.87 3.69
C GLN A 173 -12.99 3.87 4.82
N ALA A 174 -13.62 2.74 4.49
CA ALA A 174 -13.99 1.72 5.47
C ALA A 174 -12.79 1.12 6.23
N THR A 175 -11.60 1.10 5.62
CA THR A 175 -10.38 0.56 6.23
C THR A 175 -9.31 1.63 6.47
N LEU A 176 -9.63 2.90 6.18
CA LEU A 176 -8.70 4.03 6.21
C LEU A 176 -7.39 3.74 5.45
N GLN A 177 -7.51 3.15 4.26
CA GLN A 177 -6.37 2.81 3.40
C GLN A 177 -6.45 3.51 2.06
N ALA A 178 -5.31 4.03 1.60
CA ALA A 178 -5.11 4.54 0.26
C ALA A 178 -4.11 3.63 -0.45
N PHE A 179 -4.37 3.27 -1.71
CA PHE A 179 -3.42 2.51 -2.49
C PHE A 179 -3.31 3.00 -3.92
N ALA A 180 -2.12 2.96 -4.47
CA ALA A 180 -1.83 3.36 -5.83
C ALA A 180 -0.67 2.54 -6.39
N THR A 181 -0.63 2.40 -7.72
CA THR A 181 0.52 1.82 -8.40
C THR A 181 1.57 2.89 -8.67
N SER A 182 2.85 2.56 -8.51
CA SER A 182 3.98 3.44 -8.84
C SER A 182 4.99 2.72 -9.74
N ASP A 183 5.42 3.39 -10.80
CA ASP A 183 6.46 2.93 -11.74
C ASP A 183 7.89 3.01 -11.18
N ARG A 184 8.05 3.64 -10.01
CA ARG A 184 9.32 3.76 -9.30
C ARG A 184 9.09 3.78 -7.79
N LEU A 185 10.12 3.39 -7.04
CA LEU A 185 10.15 3.57 -5.59
C LEU A 185 10.48 5.03 -5.24
N GLY A 186 10.33 5.41 -3.98
CA GLY A 186 10.48 6.81 -3.55
C GLY A 186 9.74 7.12 -2.26
N VAL A 187 9.31 8.37 -2.10
CA VAL A 187 8.57 8.83 -0.92
C VAL A 187 7.10 9.01 -1.25
N PHE A 188 6.22 8.48 -0.42
CA PHE A 188 4.77 8.48 -0.62
C PHE A 188 4.03 9.00 0.61
N VAL A 189 2.88 9.65 0.42
CA VAL A 189 2.05 10.16 1.52
C VAL A 189 0.58 10.12 1.15
N ALA A 190 -0.30 9.82 2.09
CA ALA A 190 -1.73 10.00 1.92
C ALA A 190 -2.09 11.48 2.13
N ALA A 191 -2.97 12.03 1.29
CA ALA A 191 -3.35 13.43 1.36
C ALA A 191 -4.85 13.60 1.23
N ALA A 192 -5.37 14.69 1.81
CA ALA A 192 -6.77 15.04 1.78
C ALA A 192 -6.95 16.38 1.06
N SER A 193 -7.96 16.45 0.20
CA SER A 193 -8.41 17.73 -0.37
C SER A 193 -8.97 18.62 0.76
N ILE A 194 -8.69 19.91 0.66
CA ILE A 194 -9.27 20.95 1.51
C ILE A 194 -10.37 21.61 0.66
N PRO A 195 -11.60 21.72 1.18
CA PRO A 195 -12.69 22.43 0.52
C PRO A 195 -12.42 23.94 0.37
#